data_AF-A0A1N6FQ32-F1
#
_entry.id   AF-A0A1N6FQ32-F1
#
_cell.length_a   1.000
_cell.length_b   1.000
_cell.length_c   1.000
_cell.angle_alpha   90.00
_cell.angle_beta   90.00
_cell.angle_gamma   90.00
#
_symmetry.space_group_name_H-M   'P 1'
#
loop_
_entity.id
_entity.type
_entity.pdbx_description
1 polymer ?
#
loop_
_entity_poly.entity_id
_entity_poly.type
_entity_poly.pdbx_seq_one_letter_code
_entity_poly.pdbx_strand_id
1 'polypeptide(L)' 'MARQTITVTEPNDRWLKQKIEENEYASKSELINDLIRRQREQELDRIWLKNELIKGEKSGLSTKTMAEILKEAKRRGK' A
#
# COMPACT_ATOMS: atom_id res chain seq x y z
N MET A 1 10.21 -21.55 -9.22
CA MET A 1 9.93 -20.20 -9.76
C MET A 1 9.69 -20.31 -11.26
N ALA A 2 8.64 -19.67 -11.79
CA ALA A 2 8.48 -19.56 -13.24
C ALA A 2 9.36 -18.43 -13.76
N ARG A 3 10.28 -18.74 -14.69
CA ARG A 3 11.13 -17.72 -15.32
C ARG A 3 10.30 -16.92 -16.30
N GLN A 4 10.19 -15.62 -16.07
CA GLN A 4 9.59 -14.68 -17.02
C GLN A 4 10.69 -13.77 -17.57
N THR A 5 10.65 -13.53 -18.88
CA THR A 5 11.50 -12.53 -19.53
C THR A 5 10.71 -11.24 -19.63
N ILE A 6 11.21 -10.19 -18.99
CA ILE A 6 10.58 -8.87 -18.94
C ILE A 6 11.56 -7.85 -19.51
N THR A 7 11.08 -7.04 -20.44
CA THR A 7 11.84 -5.92 -20.98
C THR A 7 11.63 -4.71 -20.08
N VAL A 8 12.71 -4.17 -19.55
CA VAL A 8 12.70 -2.94 -18.75
C VAL A 8 13.27 -1.79 -19.58
N THR A 9 12.87 -0.57 -19.26
CA THR A 9 13.41 0.63 -19.90
C THR A 9 14.89 0.82 -19.51
N GLU A 10 15.65 1.49 -20.37
CA GLU A 10 17.08 1.73 -20.16
C GLU A 10 17.41 2.42 -18.81
N PRO A 11 16.66 3.44 -18.35
CA PRO A 11 16.89 4.03 -17.03
C PRO A 11 16.66 3.04 -15.89
N ASN A 12 15.66 2.16 -16.02
CA ASN A 12 15.36 1.15 -15.01
C ASN A 12 16.45 0.06 -14.97
N ASP A 13 16.97 -0.37 -16.12
CA ASP A 13 18.09 -1.33 -16.14
C ASP A 13 19.34 -0.78 -15.46
N ARG A 14 19.67 0.50 -15.70
CA ARG A 14 20.79 1.17 -15.01
C ARG A 14 20.58 1.22 -13.51
N TRP A 15 19.39 1.61 -13.06
CA TRP A 15 19.05 1.66 -11.64
C TRP A 15 19.10 0.27 -10.98
N LEU A 16 18.57 -0.76 -11.65
CA LEU A 16 18.64 -2.15 -11.17
C LEU A 16 20.09 -2.64 -11.04
N LYS A 17 20.97 -2.29 -12.00
CA LYS A 17 22.41 -2.62 -11.93
C LYS A 17 23.09 -1.94 -10.75
N GLN A 18 22.85 -0.64 -10.55
CA GLN A 18 23.43 0.11 -9.43
C GLN A 18 23.04 -0.52 -8.08
N LYS A 19 21.79 -0.97 -7.93
CA LYS A 19 21.32 -1.64 -6.70
C LYS A 19 21.95 -3.01 -6.42
N ILE A 20 22.41 -3.69 -7.46
CA ILE A 20 23.18 -4.93 -7.31
C ILE A 20 24.65 -4.61 -6.99
N GLU A 21 25.22 -3.57 -7.60
CA GLU A 21 26.58 -3.10 -7.31
C GLU A 21 26.73 -2.61 -5.85
N GLU A 22 25.68 -2.01 -5.29
CA GLU A 22 25.60 -1.64 -3.87
C GLU A 22 25.52 -2.86 -2.92
N ASN A 23 25.54 -4.10 -3.45
CA ASN A 23 25.40 -5.36 -2.71
C ASN A 23 24.12 -5.46 -1.85
N GLU A 24 23.11 -4.63 -2.11
CA GLU A 24 21.81 -4.70 -1.44
C GLU A 24 20.99 -5.93 -1.91
N TYR A 25 21.28 -6.45 -3.11
CA TYR A 25 20.54 -7.55 -3.74
C TYR A 25 21.47 -8.48 -4.53
N ALA A 26 21.23 -9.79 -4.51
CA ALA A 26 22.06 -10.77 -5.21
C ALA A 26 21.72 -10.89 -6.70
N SER A 27 20.54 -10.45 -7.13
CA SER A 27 20.15 -10.48 -8.54
C SER A 27 19.06 -9.47 -8.92
N LYS A 28 18.96 -9.15 -10.22
CA LYS A 28 17.88 -8.31 -10.76
C LYS A 28 16.50 -8.92 -10.47
N SER A 29 16.41 -10.25 -10.56
CA SER A 29 15.15 -10.97 -10.31
C SER A 29 14.72 -10.88 -8.85
N GLU A 30 15.67 -10.93 -7.91
CA GLU A 30 15.39 -10.75 -6.48
C GLU A 30 14.86 -9.33 -6.19
N LEU A 31 15.53 -8.30 -6.72
CA LEU A 31 15.09 -6.91 -6.57
C LEU A 31 13.69 -6.69 -7.17
N ILE A 32 13.41 -7.22 -8.35
CA ILE A 32 12.09 -7.12 -8.98
C ILE A 32 11.03 -7.83 -8.14
N ASN A 33 11.32 -9.01 -7.61
CA ASN A 33 10.39 -9.74 -6.75
C ASN A 33 10.10 -8.97 -5.46
N ASP A 34 11.13 -8.37 -4.84
CA ASP A 34 10.94 -7.55 -3.64
C ASP A 34 10.10 -6.30 -3.93
N LEU A 35 10.34 -5.64 -5.07
CA LEU A 35 9.52 -4.51 -5.51
C LEU A 35 8.05 -4.88 -5.72
N ILE A 36 7.79 -6.03 -6.37
CA ILE A 36 6.42 -6.54 -6.56
C ILE A 36 5.77 -6.83 -5.20
N ARG A 37 6.51 -7.43 -4.26
CA ARG A 37 6.00 -7.71 -2.92
C ARG A 37 5.62 -6.43 -2.18
N ARG A 38 6.50 -5.43 -2.17
CA ARG A 38 6.23 -4.10 -1.56
C ARG A 38 5.01 -3.43 -2.19
N GLN A 39 4.90 -3.48 -3.52
CA GLN A 39 3.74 -2.88 -4.21
C GLN A 39 2.43 -3.58 -3.87
N ARG A 40 2.43 -4.91 -3.74
CA ARG A 40 1.25 -5.68 -3.31
C ARG A 40 0.82 -5.33 -1.89
N GLU A 41 1.77 -5.19 -0.97
CA GLU A 41 1.49 -4.76 0.41
C GLU A 41 0.85 -3.37 0.42
N GLN A 42 1.43 -2.40 -0.30
CA GLN A 42 0.84 -1.06 -0.42
C GLN A 42 -0.54 -1.05 -1.09
N GLU A 43 -0.77 -1.94 -2.06
CA GLU A 43 -2.06 -2.07 -2.72
C GLU A 43 -3.14 -2.59 -1.76
N LEU A 44 -2.81 -3.57 -0.91
CA LEU A 44 -3.72 -4.06 0.14
C LEU A 44 -4.11 -2.96 1.11
N ASP A 45 -3.14 -2.15 1.57
CA ASP A 45 -3.42 -1.02 2.46
C ASP A 45 -4.33 0.01 1.79
N ARG A 46 -4.07 0.33 0.52
CA ARG A 46 -4.92 1.24 -0.28
C ARG A 46 -6.33 0.67 -0.46
N ILE A 47 -6.46 -0.63 -0.73
CA ILE A 47 -7.75 -1.30 -0.87
C ILE A 47 -8.51 -1.26 0.45
N TRP A 48 -7.84 -1.52 1.57
CA TRP A 48 -8.44 -1.44 2.90
C TRP A 48 -8.96 -0.04 3.19
N LEU A 49 -8.14 1.00 2.97
CA LEU A 49 -8.54 2.39 3.15
C LEU A 49 -9.73 2.77 2.25
N LYS A 50 -9.68 2.41 0.96
CA LYS A 50 -10.79 2.65 0.03
C LYS A 50 -12.07 1.98 0.49
N ASN A 51 -12.01 0.73 0.95
CA ASN A 51 -13.17 0.01 1.45
C ASN A 51 -13.76 0.69 2.68
N GLU A 52 -12.93 1.16 3.61
CA GLU A 52 -13.40 1.84 4.81
C GLU A 52 -14.02 3.21 4.49
N LEU A 53 -13.44 3.95 3.54
CA LEU A 53 -14.03 5.18 3.01
C LEU A 53 -15.39 4.92 2.35
N ILE A 54 -15.50 3.90 1.50
CA ILE A 54 -16.77 3.53 0.85
C ILE A 54 -17.83 3.14 1.88
N LYS A 55 -17.46 2.42 2.96
CA LYS A 55 -18.38 2.12 4.07
C LYS A 55 -18.83 3.41 4.75
N GLY A 56 -17.92 4.35 5.00
CA GLY A 56 -18.22 5.65 5.57
C GLY A 56 -19.18 6.46 4.69
N GLU A 57 -18.92 6.54 3.38
CA GLU A 57 -19.77 7.21 2.41
C GLU A 57 -21.17 6.56 2.34
N LYS A 58 -21.24 5.22 2.34
CA LYS A 58 -22.51 4.48 2.37
C LYS A 58 -23.25 4.59 3.70
N SER A 59 -22.55 4.86 4.80
CA SER A 59 -23.17 5.03 6.13
C SER A 59 -23.98 6.33 6.25
N GLY A 60 -23.88 7.20 5.24
CA GLY A 60 -24.58 8.48 5.19
C GLY A 60 -23.88 9.55 6.03
N LEU A 61 -24.06 10.82 5.62
CA LEU A 61 -23.55 11.95 6.39
C LEU A 61 -24.30 12.05 7.72
N SER A 62 -23.55 11.96 8.82
CA SER A 62 -24.12 12.19 10.14
C SER A 62 -24.46 13.67 10.31
N THR A 63 -25.68 13.96 10.75
CA THR A 63 -26.13 15.30 11.16
C THR A 63 -25.70 15.63 12.60
N LYS A 64 -24.99 14.73 13.29
CA LYS A 64 -24.55 14.94 14.68
C LYS A 64 -23.43 15.97 14.74
N THR A 65 -23.53 16.89 15.70
CA THR A 65 -22.46 17.86 15.93
C THR A 65 -21.30 17.21 16.69
N MET A 66 -20.09 17.77 16.55
CA MET A 66 -18.87 17.28 17.25
C MET A 66 -19.10 17.05 18.76
N ALA A 67 -19.88 17.93 19.41
CA ALA A 67 -20.20 17.84 20.84
C ALA A 67 -21.08 16.62 21.19
N GLU A 68 -22.00 16.23 20.31
CA GLU A 68 -22.88 15.08 20.50
C GLU A 68 -22.12 13.76 20.30
N ILE A 69 -21.21 13.72 19.31
CA ILE A 69 -20.32 12.58 19.06
C ILE A 69 -19.42 12.34 20.28
N LEU A 70 -18.85 13.40 20.86
CA LEU A 70 -18.02 13.29 22.06
C LEU A 70 -18.82 12.78 23.28
N LYS A 71 -20.05 13.28 23.46
CA LYS A 71 -20.93 12.86 24.56
C LYS A 71 -21.33 11.39 24.41
N GLU A 72 -21.62 10.93 23.19
CA GLU A 72 -21.98 9.54 22.93
C GLU A 72 -20.76 8.60 23.04
N ALA A 73 -19.58 9.01 22.57
CA ALA A 73 -18.34 8.26 22.76
C ALA A 73 -18.00 8.07 24.25
N LYS A 74 -18.09 9.13 25.07
CA LYS A 74 -17.91 9.05 26.53
C LYS A 74 -18.96 8.16 27.21
N ARG A 75 -20.18 8.06 26.67
CA ARG A 75 -21.23 7.18 27.19
C ARG A 75 -20.99 5.70 26.86
N ARG A 76 -20.37 5.40 25.71
CA ARG A 76 -20.04 4.04 25.27
C ARG A 76 -18.76 3.47 25.90
N GLY A 77 -17.83 4.34 26.29
CA GLY A 77 -16.59 3.94 26.96
C GLY A 77 -16.69 3.82 28.49
N LYS A 78 -17.91 3.86 29.04
CA LYS A 78 -18.21 3.70 30.47
C LYS A 78 -18.91 2.38 30.69
#